data_AF-A0A7I8IDB6-F1
#
_entry.id   AF-A0A7I8IDB6-F1
#
_cell.length_a   1.000
_cell.length_b   1.000
_cell.length_c   1.000
_cell.angle_alpha   90.00
_cell.angle_beta   90.00
_cell.angle_gamma   90.00
#
_symmetry.space_group_name_H-M   'P 1'
#
loop_
_entity.id
_entity.type
_entity.pdbx_description
1 polymer ?
#
loop_
_entity_poly.entity_id
_entity_poly.type
_entity_poly.pdbx_seq_one_letter_code
_entity_poly.pdbx_strand_id
1 'polypeptide(L)'
;MPMEEISPLQRAEWIRYLAPFANAEARANVVYNAVKSNYLCLNKMATNQSEEFKPVVAWVEYNQGIWSFVREDYKRQLVRDAGGENIDDSLTSNSYNVSDPDDMDNFHAILCTVAVLIDETYTPEPAKYTLSSFLENVEVTDNSCFVFLTNQSLWRTDKRIRATADGHATDWFDGAIAQPQLVLADLIEAFFPTGSYNTTFLRNLAKVFTVGPETCDRGSSAPLEPTIVPCQ
;
A
#
# COMPACT_ATOMS: atom_id res chain seq x y z
N MET A 1 4.90 18.15 -7.44
CA MET A 1 4.92 17.07 -8.45
C MET A 1 3.66 17.21 -9.29
N PRO A 2 3.69 17.08 -10.62
CA PRO A 2 2.50 17.11 -11.44
C PRO A 2 1.59 15.98 -10.97
N MET A 3 0.37 16.33 -10.59
CA MET A 3 -0.52 15.50 -9.77
C MET A 3 -1.16 14.31 -10.53
N GLU A 4 -0.67 13.95 -11.73
CA GLU A 4 -1.34 13.02 -12.64
C GLU A 4 -0.38 11.97 -13.23
N GLU A 5 0.55 11.41 -12.45
CA GLU A 5 1.23 10.20 -12.89
C GLU A 5 0.33 8.97 -12.71
N ILE A 6 -0.08 8.40 -13.85
CA ILE A 6 -1.07 7.32 -13.93
C ILE A 6 -0.48 5.99 -13.44
N SER A 7 0.84 5.77 -13.57
CA SER A 7 1.48 4.50 -13.20
C SER A 7 2.61 4.63 -12.17
N PRO A 8 2.87 3.59 -11.36
CA PRO A 8 3.96 3.58 -10.38
C PRO A 8 5.34 3.80 -11.00
N LEU A 9 5.57 3.30 -12.22
CA LEU A 9 6.84 3.50 -12.93
C LEU A 9 7.02 4.93 -13.46
N GLN A 10 5.95 5.65 -13.78
CA GLN A 10 6.03 7.08 -14.11
C GLN A 10 6.42 7.88 -12.87
N ARG A 11 5.85 7.54 -11.71
CA ARG A 11 6.24 8.16 -10.42
C ARG A 11 7.71 7.90 -10.06
N ALA A 12 8.21 6.70 -10.32
CA ALA A 12 9.65 6.41 -10.13
C ALA A 12 10.56 7.12 -11.15
N GLU A 13 10.04 7.54 -12.30
CA GLU A 13 10.83 8.21 -13.34
C GLU A 13 11.28 9.62 -12.95
N TRP A 14 10.69 10.21 -11.90
CA TRP A 14 11.12 11.50 -11.33
C TRP A 14 12.62 11.58 -11.03
N ILE A 15 13.26 10.46 -10.71
CA ILE A 15 14.71 10.42 -10.52
C ILE A 15 15.47 10.91 -11.76
N ARG A 16 14.98 10.61 -12.98
CA ARG A 16 15.59 11.03 -14.24
C ARG A 16 15.35 12.51 -14.52
N TYR A 17 14.21 13.05 -14.09
CA TYR A 17 13.91 14.48 -14.21
C TYR A 17 14.76 15.33 -13.27
N LEU A 18 15.01 14.85 -12.05
CA LEU A 18 15.81 15.55 -11.04
C LEU A 18 17.33 15.42 -11.28
N ALA A 19 17.77 14.36 -11.95
CA ALA A 19 19.19 14.05 -12.14
C ALA A 19 20.06 15.15 -12.78
N PRO A 20 19.60 15.92 -13.79
CA PRO A 20 20.41 16.97 -14.42
C PRO A 20 20.83 18.07 -13.45
N PHE A 21 20.00 18.37 -12.44
CA PHE A 21 20.32 19.38 -11.43
C PHE A 21 21.46 18.96 -10.49
N ALA A 22 21.77 17.65 -10.47
CA ALA A 22 22.83 17.06 -9.66
C ALA A 22 23.98 16.46 -10.51
N ASN A 23 23.97 16.66 -11.84
CA ASN A 23 24.92 16.03 -12.78
C ASN A 23 25.01 14.49 -12.58
N ALA A 24 23.85 13.86 -12.35
CA ALA A 24 23.71 12.46 -11.96
C ALA A 24 22.91 11.62 -12.97
N GLU A 25 22.77 12.07 -14.22
CA GLU A 25 21.91 11.47 -15.24
C GLU A 25 22.29 10.02 -15.55
N ALA A 26 23.58 9.75 -15.68
CA ALA A 26 24.10 8.39 -15.91
C ALA A 26 23.68 7.46 -14.77
N ARG A 27 23.78 7.93 -13.52
CA ARG A 27 23.40 7.15 -12.33
C ARG A 27 21.90 6.96 -12.24
N ALA A 28 21.10 8.01 -12.46
CA ALA A 28 19.64 7.93 -12.45
C ALA A 28 19.10 6.94 -13.47
N ASN A 29 19.70 6.88 -14.67
CA ASN A 29 19.32 5.88 -15.67
C ASN A 29 19.62 4.44 -15.21
N VAL A 30 20.78 4.19 -14.59
CA VAL A 30 21.12 2.86 -14.05
C VAL A 30 20.12 2.44 -12.97
N VAL A 31 19.83 3.33 -12.02
CA VAL A 31 18.90 3.09 -10.90
C VAL A 31 17.49 2.84 -11.41
N TYR A 32 16.96 3.72 -12.28
CA TYR A 32 15.62 3.58 -12.84
C TYR A 32 15.45 2.30 -13.66
N ASN A 33 16.44 1.94 -14.48
CA ASN A 33 16.37 0.73 -15.30
C ASN A 33 16.35 -0.55 -14.43
N ALA A 34 17.08 -0.58 -13.31
CA ALA A 34 17.05 -1.69 -12.37
C ALA A 34 15.66 -1.81 -11.69
N VAL A 35 15.12 -0.70 -11.19
CA VAL A 35 13.76 -0.62 -10.62
C VAL A 35 12.71 -1.09 -11.62
N LYS A 36 12.74 -0.55 -12.85
CA LYS A 36 11.80 -0.89 -13.91
C LYS A 36 11.87 -2.37 -14.28
N SER A 37 13.07 -2.92 -14.44
CA SER A 37 13.25 -4.33 -14.80
C SER A 37 12.70 -5.25 -13.72
N ASN A 38 12.93 -4.92 -12.45
CA ASN A 38 12.41 -5.72 -11.35
C ASN A 38 10.88 -5.61 -11.21
N TYR A 39 10.33 -4.42 -11.34
CA TYR A 39 8.87 -4.21 -11.34
C TYR A 39 8.15 -5.04 -12.42
N LEU A 40 8.63 -4.97 -13.67
CA LEU A 40 8.01 -5.71 -14.78
C LEU A 40 8.11 -7.22 -14.60
N CYS A 41 9.19 -7.68 -13.97
CA CYS A 41 9.41 -9.09 -13.66
C CYS A 41 8.42 -9.59 -12.59
N LEU A 42 8.21 -8.82 -11.52
CA LEU A 42 7.21 -9.12 -10.48
C LEU A 42 5.77 -9.07 -11.02
N ASN A 43 5.45 -8.06 -11.85
CA ASN A 43 4.14 -7.94 -12.48
C ASN A 43 3.79 -9.20 -13.30
N LYS A 44 4.72 -9.66 -14.12
CA LYS A 44 4.53 -10.89 -14.91
C LYS A 44 4.30 -12.12 -14.03
N MET A 45 5.07 -12.26 -12.97
CA MET A 45 4.93 -13.36 -12.00
C MET A 45 3.54 -13.34 -11.33
N ALA A 46 3.12 -12.16 -10.85
CA ALA A 46 1.82 -11.98 -10.20
C ALA A 46 0.65 -12.21 -11.16
N THR A 47 0.76 -11.72 -12.40
CA THR A 47 -0.25 -11.96 -13.45
C THR A 47 -0.44 -13.46 -13.69
N ASN A 48 0.66 -14.21 -13.85
CA ASN A 48 0.60 -15.66 -14.04
C ASN A 48 -0.01 -16.41 -12.84
N GLN A 49 0.30 -15.97 -11.61
CA GLN A 49 -0.25 -16.56 -10.39
C GLN A 49 -1.77 -16.32 -10.24
N SER A 50 -2.26 -15.19 -10.77
CA SER A 50 -3.64 -14.74 -10.64
C SER A 50 -4.58 -15.15 -11.78
N GLU A 51 -4.18 -16.08 -12.65
CA GLU A 51 -4.99 -16.51 -13.80
C GLU A 51 -6.33 -17.14 -13.39
N GLU A 52 -6.34 -17.90 -12.29
CA GLU A 52 -7.54 -18.61 -11.81
C GLU A 52 -8.36 -17.80 -10.81
N PHE A 53 -7.72 -16.90 -10.06
CA PHE A 53 -8.37 -16.13 -9.00
C PHE A 53 -7.69 -14.77 -8.78
N LYS A 54 -8.51 -13.73 -8.63
CA LYS A 54 -8.08 -12.37 -8.30
C LYS A 54 -8.78 -11.91 -7.04
N PRO A 55 -8.05 -11.61 -5.94
CA PRO A 55 -8.67 -11.03 -4.76
C PRO A 55 -9.17 -9.62 -5.07
N VAL A 56 -10.37 -9.27 -4.58
CA VAL A 56 -10.87 -7.90 -4.59
C VAL A 56 -10.15 -7.10 -3.51
N VAL A 57 -9.55 -5.98 -3.91
CA VAL A 57 -8.67 -5.15 -3.08
C VAL A 57 -9.26 -3.77 -2.95
N ALA A 58 -9.28 -3.27 -1.72
CA ALA A 58 -9.80 -1.96 -1.37
C ALA A 58 -8.74 -1.13 -0.67
N TRP A 59 -8.64 0.13 -1.07
CA TRP A 59 -7.92 1.16 -0.32
C TRP A 59 -8.97 2.06 0.32
N VAL A 60 -8.88 2.26 1.63
CA VAL A 60 -9.84 3.07 2.38
C VAL A 60 -9.11 4.10 3.22
N GLU A 61 -9.77 5.21 3.46
CA GLU A 61 -9.34 6.21 4.43
C GLU A 61 -10.54 6.67 5.26
N TYR A 62 -10.27 7.01 6.51
CA TYR A 62 -11.21 7.63 7.40
C TYR A 62 -10.75 9.05 7.75
N ASN A 63 -11.65 10.02 7.63
CA ASN A 63 -11.39 11.40 7.99
C ASN A 63 -12.64 12.02 8.62
N GLN A 64 -12.55 12.40 9.91
CA GLN A 64 -13.57 13.17 10.61
C GLN A 64 -15.01 12.61 10.47
N GLY A 65 -15.20 11.31 10.70
CA GLY A 65 -16.52 10.68 10.62
C GLY A 65 -16.92 10.25 9.21
N ILE A 66 -16.01 10.33 8.23
CA ILE A 66 -16.29 9.96 6.85
C ILE A 66 -15.30 8.89 6.39
N TRP A 67 -15.83 7.78 5.91
CA TRP A 67 -15.09 6.77 5.17
C TRP A 67 -15.13 7.07 3.67
N SER A 68 -14.02 6.86 2.97
CA SER A 68 -13.94 6.94 1.51
C SER A 68 -13.11 5.80 0.95
N PHE A 69 -13.50 5.33 -0.25
CA PHE A 69 -12.65 4.46 -1.06
C PHE A 69 -11.68 5.32 -1.85
N VAL A 70 -10.42 4.95 -1.76
CA VAL A 70 -9.30 5.69 -2.32
C VAL A 70 -9.11 5.27 -3.79
N ARG A 71 -9.07 6.25 -4.70
CA ARG A 71 -9.23 6.01 -6.15
C ARG A 71 -8.05 6.47 -7.03
N GLU A 72 -6.87 6.77 -6.49
CA GLU A 72 -5.76 7.23 -7.34
C GLU A 72 -5.29 6.15 -8.33
N ASP A 73 -5.05 6.57 -9.56
CA ASP A 73 -4.76 5.67 -10.69
C ASP A 73 -3.56 4.76 -10.43
N TYR A 74 -2.50 5.28 -9.81
CA TYR A 74 -1.30 4.47 -9.54
C TYR A 74 -1.59 3.34 -8.54
N LYS A 75 -2.49 3.52 -7.56
CA LYS A 75 -2.88 2.46 -6.61
C LYS A 75 -3.70 1.41 -7.31
N ARG A 76 -4.63 1.85 -8.18
CA ARG A 76 -5.41 0.94 -9.01
C ARG A 76 -4.55 0.11 -9.94
N GLN A 77 -3.51 0.74 -10.50
CA GLN A 77 -2.53 0.07 -11.34
C GLN A 77 -1.68 -0.91 -10.53
N LEU A 78 -1.24 -0.54 -9.32
CA LEU A 78 -0.54 -1.46 -8.41
C LEU A 78 -1.39 -2.70 -8.07
N VAL A 79 -2.68 -2.52 -7.79
CA VAL A 79 -3.61 -3.63 -7.54
C VAL A 79 -3.65 -4.58 -8.74
N ARG A 80 -3.82 -4.03 -9.96
CA ARG A 80 -3.83 -4.86 -11.19
C ARG A 80 -2.49 -5.57 -11.41
N ASP A 81 -1.39 -4.84 -11.26
CA ASP A 81 -0.04 -5.36 -11.49
C ASP A 81 0.36 -6.42 -10.46
N ALA A 82 -0.21 -6.38 -9.26
CA ALA A 82 -0.03 -7.39 -8.21
C ALA A 82 -0.96 -8.61 -8.36
N GLY A 83 -1.78 -8.68 -9.42
CA GLY A 83 -2.71 -9.79 -9.65
C GLY A 83 -4.04 -9.69 -8.90
N GLY A 84 -4.37 -8.52 -8.35
CA GLY A 84 -5.66 -8.24 -7.70
C GLY A 84 -6.66 -7.57 -8.63
N GLU A 85 -7.89 -7.43 -8.14
CA GLU A 85 -8.98 -6.70 -8.77
C GLU A 85 -9.38 -5.51 -7.89
N ASN A 86 -9.67 -4.36 -8.50
CA ASN A 86 -10.14 -3.20 -7.75
C ASN A 86 -11.64 -3.36 -7.46
N ILE A 87 -12.14 -2.72 -6.39
CA ILE A 87 -13.59 -2.62 -6.18
C ILE A 87 -14.25 -1.98 -7.42
N ASP A 88 -15.42 -2.49 -7.78
CA ASP A 88 -16.27 -1.91 -8.82
C ASP A 88 -16.73 -0.50 -8.42
N ASP A 89 -16.42 0.48 -9.27
CA ASP A 89 -16.79 1.87 -9.06
C ASP A 89 -18.30 2.10 -8.97
N SER A 90 -19.12 1.23 -9.56
CA SER A 90 -20.57 1.30 -9.49
C SER A 90 -21.13 0.91 -8.12
N LEU A 91 -20.35 0.17 -7.32
CA LEU A 91 -20.72 -0.21 -5.95
C LEU A 91 -20.33 0.86 -4.93
N THR A 92 -19.46 1.82 -5.30
CA THR A 92 -18.85 2.76 -4.35
C THR A 92 -19.33 4.19 -4.55
N SER A 93 -19.70 4.84 -3.44
CA SER A 93 -19.93 6.29 -3.36
C SER A 93 -18.62 7.04 -3.13
N ASN A 94 -18.68 8.37 -3.15
CA ASN A 94 -17.53 9.22 -2.84
C ASN A 94 -17.19 9.22 -1.34
N SER A 95 -18.20 9.05 -0.48
CA SER A 95 -18.07 9.15 0.97
C SER A 95 -19.20 8.40 1.68
N TYR A 96 -18.92 7.90 2.88
CA TYR A 96 -19.86 7.23 3.78
C TYR A 96 -19.73 7.85 5.17
N ASN A 97 -20.79 8.52 5.63
CA ASN A 97 -20.79 9.22 6.91
C ASN A 97 -21.19 8.28 8.06
N VAL A 98 -20.36 8.16 9.09
CA VAL A 98 -20.64 7.30 10.25
C VAL A 98 -21.89 7.72 11.03
N SER A 99 -22.32 8.98 10.90
CA SER A 99 -23.57 9.46 11.50
C SER A 99 -24.83 9.04 10.74
N ASP A 100 -24.68 8.49 9.53
CA ASP A 100 -25.78 8.01 8.69
C ASP A 100 -25.79 6.48 8.67
N PRO A 101 -26.80 5.83 9.28
CA PRO A 101 -26.89 4.36 9.30
C PRO A 101 -26.94 3.72 7.91
N ASP A 102 -27.58 4.37 6.92
CA ASP A 102 -27.70 3.80 5.57
C ASP A 102 -26.33 3.82 4.86
N ASP A 103 -25.53 4.87 5.08
CA ASP A 103 -24.15 4.91 4.58
C ASP A 103 -23.30 3.79 5.20
N MET A 104 -23.44 3.55 6.51
CA MET A 104 -22.65 2.52 7.19
C MET A 104 -23.08 1.11 6.79
N ASP A 105 -24.38 0.84 6.63
CA ASP A 105 -24.89 -0.43 6.11
C ASP A 105 -24.34 -0.70 4.70
N ASN A 106 -24.33 0.32 3.83
CA ASN A 106 -23.76 0.22 2.49
C ASN A 106 -22.24 0.01 2.53
N PHE A 107 -21.52 0.74 3.39
CA PHE A 107 -20.07 0.60 3.54
C PHE A 107 -19.70 -0.81 4.02
N HIS A 108 -20.38 -1.33 5.04
CA HIS A 108 -20.17 -2.69 5.55
C HIS A 108 -20.49 -3.74 4.48
N ALA A 109 -21.57 -3.58 3.72
CA ALA A 109 -21.92 -4.49 2.63
C ALA A 109 -20.81 -4.56 1.56
N ILE A 110 -20.18 -3.43 1.21
CA ILE A 110 -19.05 -3.40 0.28
C ILE A 110 -17.82 -4.06 0.91
N LEU A 111 -17.54 -3.79 2.20
CA LEU A 111 -16.42 -4.44 2.90
C LEU A 111 -16.57 -5.98 2.94
N CYS A 112 -17.79 -6.53 2.95
CA CYS A 112 -18.02 -7.97 2.84
C CYS A 112 -17.54 -8.56 1.48
N THR A 113 -17.38 -7.75 0.43
CA THR A 113 -16.87 -8.21 -0.88
C THR A 113 -15.35 -8.13 -1.00
N VAL A 114 -14.66 -7.56 -0.01
CA VAL A 114 -13.23 -7.27 -0.05
C VAL A 114 -12.42 -8.42 0.54
N ALA A 115 -11.45 -8.93 -0.23
CA ALA A 115 -10.54 -9.97 0.20
C ALA A 115 -9.28 -9.40 0.89
N VAL A 116 -8.82 -8.22 0.46
CA VAL A 116 -7.65 -7.52 1.01
C VAL A 116 -7.99 -6.06 1.22
N LEU A 117 -7.84 -5.57 2.45
CA LEU A 117 -8.14 -4.18 2.81
C LEU A 117 -6.86 -3.45 3.20
N ILE A 118 -6.66 -2.26 2.62
CA ILE A 118 -5.53 -1.38 2.92
C ILE A 118 -6.07 -0.07 3.47
N ASP A 119 -5.77 0.19 4.73
CA ASP A 119 -6.20 1.37 5.47
C ASP A 119 -5.10 2.45 5.43
N GLU A 120 -5.43 3.58 4.80
CA GLU A 120 -4.59 4.77 4.70
C GLU A 120 -5.05 5.89 5.64
N THR A 121 -5.94 5.60 6.59
CA THR A 121 -6.38 6.55 7.62
C THR A 121 -5.19 7.23 8.29
N TYR A 122 -5.16 8.56 8.20
CA TYR A 122 -4.18 9.36 8.90
C TYR A 122 -4.36 9.24 10.41
N THR A 123 -3.25 9.09 11.13
CA THR A 123 -3.24 9.07 12.59
C THR A 123 -1.99 9.77 13.11
N PRO A 124 -2.10 10.60 14.16
CA PRO A 124 -0.94 11.23 14.79
C PRO A 124 0.03 10.22 15.42
N GLU A 125 -0.44 9.03 15.79
CA GLU A 125 0.38 7.99 16.42
C GLU A 125 0.24 6.64 15.69
N PRO A 126 0.87 6.46 14.51
CA PRO A 126 0.70 5.27 13.66
C PRO A 126 1.05 3.96 14.38
N ALA A 127 2.06 3.99 15.25
CA ALA A 127 2.48 2.83 16.04
C ALA A 127 1.41 2.36 17.04
N LYS A 128 0.49 3.24 17.48
CA LYS A 128 -0.63 2.90 18.37
C LYS A 128 -1.89 2.49 17.60
N TYR A 129 -1.94 2.70 16.29
CA TYR A 129 -3.08 2.29 15.47
C TYR A 129 -3.06 0.78 15.28
N THR A 130 -4.09 0.11 15.80
CA THR A 130 -4.22 -1.35 15.83
C THR A 130 -5.47 -1.81 15.07
N LEU A 131 -5.64 -3.14 14.96
CA LEU A 131 -6.90 -3.72 14.48
C LEU A 131 -8.11 -3.22 15.30
N SER A 132 -7.98 -3.08 16.62
CA SER A 132 -9.07 -2.55 17.46
C SER A 132 -9.42 -1.12 17.08
N SER A 133 -8.42 -0.26 16.84
CA SER A 133 -8.65 1.12 16.38
C SER A 133 -9.40 1.17 15.05
N PHE A 134 -9.07 0.27 14.11
CA PHE A 134 -9.80 0.15 12.85
C PHE A 134 -11.25 -0.27 13.08
N LEU A 135 -11.48 -1.35 13.84
CA LEU A 135 -12.82 -1.88 14.09
C LEU A 135 -13.72 -0.90 14.84
N GLU A 136 -13.16 -0.12 15.77
CA GLU A 136 -13.86 0.97 16.46
C GLU A 136 -14.33 2.05 15.47
N ASN A 137 -13.49 2.47 14.51
CA ASN A 137 -13.87 3.47 13.51
C ASN A 137 -14.86 2.95 12.45
N VAL A 138 -14.88 1.64 12.20
CA VAL A 138 -15.84 1.02 11.29
C VAL A 138 -17.21 0.86 11.95
N GLU A 139 -17.31 0.94 13.29
CA GLU A 139 -18.56 0.82 14.05
C GLU A 139 -19.35 -0.47 13.74
N VAL A 140 -18.66 -1.56 13.43
CA VAL A 140 -19.27 -2.85 13.10
C VAL A 140 -19.46 -3.73 14.33
N THR A 141 -20.65 -4.30 14.49
CA THR A 141 -20.97 -5.26 15.57
C THR A 141 -20.79 -6.71 15.14
N ASP A 142 -21.22 -7.06 13.92
CA ASP A 142 -20.99 -8.35 13.29
C ASP A 142 -20.06 -8.18 12.07
N ASN A 143 -18.81 -8.61 12.22
CA ASN A 143 -17.78 -8.55 11.18
C ASN A 143 -17.50 -9.93 10.55
N SER A 144 -18.41 -10.91 10.73
CA SER A 144 -18.23 -12.27 10.25
C SER A 144 -18.12 -12.39 8.73
N CYS A 145 -18.69 -11.44 7.97
CA CYS A 145 -18.57 -11.40 6.52
C CYS A 145 -17.23 -10.82 6.02
N PHE A 146 -16.43 -10.18 6.87
CA PHE A 146 -15.20 -9.53 6.47
C PHE A 146 -14.09 -10.56 6.24
N VAL A 147 -14.04 -11.11 5.02
CA VAL A 147 -13.06 -12.13 4.61
C VAL A 147 -11.62 -11.66 4.84
N PHE A 148 -11.32 -10.38 4.66
CA PHE A 148 -10.01 -9.82 4.95
C PHE A 148 -9.60 -9.95 6.43
N LEU A 149 -10.53 -10.00 7.39
CA LEU A 149 -10.22 -10.28 8.79
C LEU A 149 -9.90 -11.75 9.01
N THR A 150 -10.70 -12.66 8.43
CA THR A 150 -10.46 -14.11 8.49
C THR A 150 -9.11 -14.49 7.87
N ASN A 151 -8.77 -13.87 6.74
CA ASN A 151 -7.52 -14.09 6.03
C ASN A 151 -6.34 -13.28 6.60
N GLN A 152 -6.57 -12.50 7.67
CA GLN A 152 -5.56 -11.60 8.25
C GLN A 152 -4.92 -10.65 7.22
N SER A 153 -5.71 -10.16 6.27
CA SER A 153 -5.28 -9.29 5.17
C SER A 153 -5.80 -7.86 5.32
N LEU A 154 -5.61 -7.29 6.51
CA LEU A 154 -5.79 -5.87 6.81
C LEU A 154 -4.43 -5.21 6.98
N TRP A 155 -4.14 -4.21 6.14
CA TRP A 155 -2.81 -3.61 6.02
C TRP A 155 -2.85 -2.09 6.17
N ARG A 156 -1.74 -1.50 6.58
CA ARG A 156 -1.48 -0.06 6.59
C ARG A 156 -0.14 0.25 5.92
N THR A 157 0.03 1.45 5.40
CA THR A 157 1.25 1.88 4.68
C THR A 157 2.35 2.44 5.59
N ASP A 158 2.21 2.27 6.91
CA ASP A 158 3.03 2.90 7.94
C ASP A 158 4.04 1.93 8.59
N LYS A 159 4.48 0.88 7.87
CA LYS A 159 5.51 -0.04 8.39
C LYS A 159 6.84 0.67 8.68
N ARG A 160 7.19 1.64 7.83
CA ARG A 160 8.41 2.44 7.92
C ARG A 160 8.07 3.87 8.28
N ILE A 161 8.17 4.17 9.56
CA ILE A 161 7.95 5.50 10.11
C ILE A 161 9.18 6.00 10.83
N ARG A 162 9.36 7.32 10.83
CA ARG A 162 10.39 8.02 11.60
C ARG A 162 9.73 9.09 12.45
N ALA A 163 10.05 9.13 13.74
CA ALA A 163 9.67 10.24 14.60
C ALA A 163 10.32 11.54 14.11
N THR A 164 9.54 12.62 14.07
CA THR A 164 9.97 13.98 13.74
C THR A 164 9.61 14.92 14.88
N ALA A 165 10.04 16.19 14.80
CA ALA A 165 9.69 17.19 15.81
C ALA A 165 8.17 17.44 15.90
N ASP A 166 7.47 17.32 14.77
CA ASP A 166 6.06 17.66 14.61
C ASP A 166 5.15 16.43 14.41
N GLY A 167 5.64 15.22 14.71
CA GLY A 167 4.88 13.97 14.60
C GLY A 167 5.70 12.83 14.00
N HIS A 168 5.23 12.27 12.88
CA HIS A 168 5.90 11.17 12.18
C HIS A 168 5.97 11.42 10.68
N ALA A 169 7.07 11.02 10.07
CA ALA A 169 7.21 10.90 8.63
C ALA A 169 7.08 9.43 8.24
N THR A 170 6.29 9.14 7.20
CA THR A 170 6.17 7.79 6.63
C THR A 170 6.98 7.68 5.34
N ASP A 171 7.71 6.57 5.18
CA ASP A 171 8.48 6.24 3.97
C ASP A 171 7.56 5.98 2.76
N TRP A 172 6.24 5.89 2.97
CA TRP A 172 5.25 5.78 1.89
C TRP A 172 5.26 6.97 0.92
N PHE A 173 5.57 8.18 1.42
CA PHE A 173 5.59 9.38 0.57
C PHE A 173 6.97 9.65 -0.07
N ASP A 174 7.97 8.83 0.23
CA ASP A 174 9.34 8.98 -0.27
C ASP A 174 9.84 7.68 -0.92
N GLY A 175 10.19 6.68 -0.11
CA GLY A 175 10.76 5.41 -0.57
C GLY A 175 9.82 4.59 -1.46
N ALA A 176 8.51 4.58 -1.18
CA ALA A 176 7.55 3.84 -2.00
C ALA A 176 7.38 4.43 -3.41
N ILE A 177 7.57 5.76 -3.55
CA ILE A 177 7.60 6.45 -4.84
C ILE A 177 8.87 6.09 -5.60
N ALA A 178 10.01 6.10 -4.92
CA ALA A 178 11.32 5.82 -5.52
C ALA A 178 11.50 4.32 -5.87
N GLN A 179 10.84 3.43 -5.13
CA GLN A 179 10.98 1.97 -5.26
C GLN A 179 9.61 1.27 -5.37
N PRO A 180 8.83 1.53 -6.43
CA PRO A 180 7.51 0.94 -6.61
C PRO A 180 7.54 -0.58 -6.74
N GLN A 181 8.69 -1.18 -7.10
CA GLN A 181 8.85 -2.64 -7.14
C GLN A 181 8.73 -3.29 -5.75
N LEU A 182 9.08 -2.56 -4.69
CA LEU A 182 8.90 -3.03 -3.31
C LEU A 182 7.43 -2.92 -2.88
N VAL A 183 6.73 -1.87 -3.30
CA VAL A 183 5.28 -1.75 -3.09
C VAL A 183 4.54 -2.87 -3.80
N LEU A 184 4.94 -3.18 -5.04
CA LEU A 184 4.38 -4.28 -5.81
C LEU A 184 4.62 -5.62 -5.12
N ALA A 185 5.83 -5.89 -4.63
CA ALA A 185 6.14 -7.11 -3.89
C ALA A 185 5.34 -7.22 -2.57
N ASP A 186 5.18 -6.13 -1.84
CA ASP A 186 4.32 -6.08 -0.65
C ASP A 186 2.87 -6.45 -0.95
N LEU A 187 2.33 -5.94 -2.05
CA LEU A 187 0.96 -6.23 -2.47
C LEU A 187 0.81 -7.67 -2.93
N ILE A 188 1.79 -8.22 -3.66
CA ILE A 188 1.79 -9.63 -4.05
C ILE A 188 1.72 -10.53 -2.81
N GLU A 189 2.54 -10.25 -1.78
CA GLU A 189 2.50 -11.00 -0.52
C GLU A 189 1.18 -10.77 0.26
N ALA A 190 0.58 -9.57 0.17
CA ALA A 190 -0.72 -9.31 0.78
C ALA A 190 -1.87 -10.06 0.09
N PHE A 191 -1.78 -10.25 -1.24
CA PHE A 191 -2.82 -10.87 -2.06
C PHE A 191 -2.70 -12.40 -2.04
N PHE A 192 -1.45 -12.89 -2.08
CA PHE A 192 -1.12 -14.31 -2.14
C PHE A 192 -0.03 -14.62 -1.09
N PRO A 193 -0.39 -14.66 0.20
CA PRO A 193 0.59 -14.78 1.28
C PRO A 193 1.36 -16.10 1.20
N THR A 194 2.68 -15.99 1.06
CA THR A 194 3.60 -17.13 1.09
C THR A 194 4.30 -17.27 2.44
N GLY A 195 4.36 -16.19 3.21
CA GLY A 195 5.17 -16.06 4.43
C GLY A 195 6.67 -15.98 4.16
N SER A 196 7.11 -16.03 2.89
CA SER A 196 8.52 -16.03 2.50
C SER A 196 9.08 -14.63 2.24
N TYR A 197 8.19 -13.65 2.07
CA TYR A 197 8.54 -12.25 1.86
C TYR A 197 8.18 -11.40 3.08
N ASN A 198 9.14 -10.60 3.56
CA ASN A 198 8.89 -9.62 4.59
C ASN A 198 8.58 -8.28 3.94
N THR A 199 7.37 -7.77 4.15
CA THR A 199 6.92 -6.51 3.53
C THR A 199 7.82 -5.33 3.89
N THR A 200 7.88 -4.33 3.02
CA THR A 200 8.73 -3.15 3.12
C THR A 200 7.97 -1.98 3.72
N PHE A 201 6.80 -1.68 3.17
CA PHE A 201 5.94 -0.54 3.49
C PHE A 201 4.62 -0.95 4.15
N LEU A 202 4.10 -2.15 3.84
CA LEU A 202 2.82 -2.61 4.36
C LEU A 202 2.95 -3.29 5.73
N ARG A 203 2.35 -2.68 6.77
CA ARG A 203 2.21 -3.27 8.10
C ARG A 203 0.88 -3.99 8.21
N ASN A 204 0.93 -5.26 8.59
CA ASN A 204 -0.28 -6.06 8.82
C ASN A 204 -0.86 -5.72 10.21
N LEU A 205 -2.14 -5.34 10.29
CA LEU A 205 -2.80 -5.05 11.57
C LEU A 205 -3.31 -6.30 12.30
N ALA A 206 -3.55 -7.39 11.57
CA ALA A 206 -4.03 -8.65 12.11
C ALA A 206 -2.89 -9.55 12.65
N LYS A 207 -1.62 -9.18 12.40
CA LYS A 207 -0.43 -9.89 12.92
C LYS A 207 0.32 -9.01 13.92
N VAL A 208 0.86 -9.64 14.96
CA VAL A 208 1.70 -8.94 15.95
C VAL A 208 2.97 -8.46 15.25
N PHE A 209 3.17 -7.15 15.20
CA PHE A 209 4.32 -6.51 14.58
C PHE A 209 5.18 -5.84 15.66
N THR A 210 6.41 -6.31 15.82
CA THR A 210 7.42 -5.67 16.67
C THR A 210 8.44 -4.96 15.80
N VAL A 211 8.45 -3.62 15.80
CA VAL A 211 9.54 -2.83 15.21
C VAL A 211 10.63 -2.70 16.26
N GLY A 212 11.77 -3.32 16.01
CA GLY A 212 13.00 -3.06 16.76
C GLY A 212 13.96 -2.19 15.95
N PRO A 213 14.81 -1.38 16.61
CA PRO A 213 15.85 -0.59 15.95
C PRO A 213 16.82 -1.44 15.11
N GLU A 214 16.93 -2.75 15.40
CA GLU A 214 17.66 -3.74 14.59
C GLU A 214 17.12 -3.95 13.15
N THR A 215 15.98 -3.35 12.78
CA THR A 215 15.47 -3.38 11.40
C THR A 215 15.91 -2.18 10.55
N CYS A 216 16.67 -1.25 11.15
CA CYS A 216 17.22 -0.06 10.49
C CYS A 216 18.73 -0.23 10.22
N ASP A 217 19.08 -1.03 9.22
CA ASP A 217 20.48 -1.32 8.86
C ASP A 217 21.16 -0.23 8.01
N ARG A 218 20.51 0.92 7.79
CA ARG A 218 20.98 1.88 6.78
C ARG A 218 21.76 3.06 7.36
N GLY A 219 23.02 3.16 6.98
CA GLY A 219 23.82 4.38 7.15
C GLY A 219 23.36 5.50 6.21
N SER A 220 23.22 6.72 6.74
CA SER A 220 22.80 7.91 6.00
C SER A 220 23.83 8.45 5.00
N SER A 221 25.04 7.87 4.97
CA SER A 221 26.17 8.31 4.17
C SER A 221 26.28 7.67 2.78
N ALA A 222 25.46 6.65 2.47
CA ALA A 222 25.50 5.94 1.20
C ALA A 222 24.27 6.23 0.32
N PRO A 223 24.46 6.45 -1.01
CA PRO A 223 23.35 6.52 -1.96
C PRO A 223 22.43 5.31 -1.85
N LEU A 224 21.14 5.50 -2.07
CA LEU A 224 20.19 4.38 -2.08
C LEU A 224 20.41 3.57 -3.36
N GLU A 225 20.83 2.32 -3.22
CA GLU A 225 20.75 1.35 -4.30
C GLU A 225 19.32 0.78 -4.36
N PRO A 226 18.78 0.50 -5.56
CA PRO A 226 17.54 -0.26 -5.69
C PRO A 226 17.63 -1.60 -4.99
N THR A 227 16.68 -1.88 -4.09
CA THR A 227 16.49 -3.23 -3.58
C THR A 227 15.78 -4.05 -4.66
N ILE A 228 16.41 -5.16 -5.04
CA ILE A 228 15.89 -6.09 -6.04
C ILE A 228 15.24 -7.26 -5.33
N VAL A 229 13.95 -7.48 -5.60
CA VAL A 229 13.19 -8.63 -5.10
C VAL A 229 13.27 -9.76 -6.12
N PRO A 230 13.59 -11.00 -5.73
CA PRO A 230 13.56 -12.13 -6.66
C PRO A 230 12.17 -12.32 -7.25
N CYS A 231 12.08 -12.57 -8.56
CA CYS A 231 10.85 -13.08 -9.19
C CYS A 231 11.00 -14.59 -9.30
N GLN A 232 10.18 -15.35 -8.59
CA GLN A 232 10.17 -16.82 -8.64
C GLN A 232 8.76 -17.29 -8.98
#